data_AF-A0A368UCV6-F1
#
_entry.id   AF-A0A368UCV6-F1
#
_cell.length_a   1.000
_cell.length_b   1.000
_cell.length_c   1.000
_cell.angle_alpha   90.00
_cell.angle_beta   90.00
_cell.angle_gamma   90.00
#
_symmetry.space_group_name_H-M   'P 1'
#
loop_
_entity.id
_entity.type
_entity.pdbx_description
1 polymer ?
#
loop_
_entity_poly.entity_id
_entity_poly.type
_entity_poly.pdbx_seq_one_letter_code
_entity_poly.pdbx_strand_id
1 'polypeptide(L)'
;MDVLKEKMDGIYGWSVKGGKVEPPKHTFPKAVKDRADYFAEMLEDGMTFLGCLDCIFSNEKPDDYYWGASKDWIPKSKEFQEWESQGPLLSQNEMAVYLLYDNWEEKGDED
;
A
#
# COMPACT_ATOMS: atom_id res chain seq x y z
N MET A 1 6.56 -16.13 -11.13
CA MET A 1 7.49 -15.46 -10.21
C MET A 1 7.11 -15.88 -8.79
N ASP A 2 8.06 -15.83 -7.86
CA ASP A 2 7.82 -16.23 -6.47
C ASP A 2 7.28 -15.02 -5.69
N VAL A 3 5.98 -15.04 -5.38
CA VAL A 3 5.27 -13.94 -4.71
C VAL A 3 5.89 -13.61 -3.34
N LEU A 4 6.43 -14.60 -2.64
CA LEU A 4 7.11 -14.36 -1.36
C LEU A 4 8.40 -13.56 -1.57
N LYS A 5 9.13 -13.86 -2.64
CA LYS A 5 10.33 -13.11 -3.01
C LYS A 5 9.98 -11.68 -3.38
N GLU A 6 8.95 -11.46 -4.20
CA GLU A 6 8.50 -10.11 -4.56
C GLU A 6 8.16 -9.27 -3.33
N LYS A 7 7.44 -9.84 -2.36
CA LYS A 7 7.14 -9.16 -1.08
C LYS A 7 8.40 -8.84 -0.29
N MET A 8 9.36 -9.77 -0.21
CA MET A 8 10.63 -9.51 0.49
C MET A 8 11.44 -8.42 -0.20
N ASP A 9 11.49 -8.43 -1.53
CA ASP A 9 12.15 -7.38 -2.32
C ASP A 9 11.44 -6.03 -2.10
N GLY A 10 10.10 -6.00 -2.03
CA GLY A 10 9.32 -4.80 -1.72
C GLY A 10 9.48 -4.27 -0.28
N ILE A 11 9.96 -5.08 0.68
CA ILE A 11 10.23 -4.65 2.06
C ILE A 11 11.69 -4.24 2.25
N TYR A 12 12.61 -5.04 1.72
CA TYR A 12 14.04 -4.97 2.03
C TYR A 12 14.92 -4.51 0.85
N GLY A 13 14.36 -4.36 -0.36
CA GLY A 13 15.08 -4.03 -1.60
C GLY A 13 15.52 -2.57 -1.72
N TRP A 14 15.89 -1.93 -0.62
CA TRP A 14 16.44 -0.58 -0.57
C TRP A 14 17.77 -0.50 -1.32
N SER A 15 18.03 0.64 -1.96
CA SER A 15 19.29 0.86 -2.65
C SER A 15 19.86 2.25 -2.37
N VAL A 16 21.14 2.47 -2.74
CA VAL A 16 21.79 3.77 -2.64
C VAL A 16 22.29 4.18 -4.02
N LYS A 17 21.80 5.31 -4.54
CA LYS A 17 22.17 5.87 -5.84
C LYS A 17 22.59 7.32 -5.69
N GLY A 18 23.80 7.66 -6.12
CA GLY A 18 24.33 9.02 -5.98
C GLY A 18 24.38 9.54 -4.54
N GLY A 19 24.51 8.64 -3.55
CA GLY A 19 24.49 9.00 -2.12
C GLY A 19 23.10 9.20 -1.51
N LYS A 20 22.02 9.04 -2.29
CA LYS A 20 20.63 9.06 -1.79
C LYS A 20 20.10 7.63 -1.64
N VAL A 21 19.32 7.39 -0.59
CA VAL A 21 18.60 6.13 -0.38
C VAL A 21 17.35 6.13 -1.27
N GLU A 22 17.17 5.08 -2.07
CA GLU A 22 15.98 4.86 -2.90
C GLU A 22 15.11 3.75 -2.27
N PRO A 23 13.78 3.95 -2.17
CA PRO A 23 12.87 2.93 -1.67
C PRO A 23 12.76 1.74 -2.63
N PRO A 24 12.31 0.57 -2.15
CA PRO A 24 12.02 -0.57 -3.01
C PRO A 24 10.96 -0.25 -4.07
N LYS A 25 11.04 -0.91 -5.23
CA LYS A 25 9.98 -0.84 -6.25
C LYS A 25 8.96 -1.96 -6.01
N HIS A 26 7.69 -1.61 -6.09
CA HIS A 26 6.58 -2.54 -5.85
C HIS A 26 5.95 -3.03 -7.15
N THR A 27 5.68 -4.33 -7.25
CA THR A 27 5.01 -4.93 -8.41
C THR A 27 3.70 -5.58 -7.97
N PHE A 28 2.73 -4.74 -7.62
CA PHE A 28 1.42 -5.23 -7.16
C PHE A 28 0.53 -5.71 -8.32
N PRO A 29 -0.29 -6.74 -8.09
CA PRO A 29 -1.47 -6.97 -8.93
C PRO A 29 -2.35 -5.73 -8.98
N LYS A 30 -3.01 -5.49 -10.12
CA LYS A 30 -3.84 -4.28 -10.30
C LYS A 30 -4.86 -4.08 -9.18
N ALA A 31 -5.58 -5.13 -8.79
CA ALA A 31 -6.57 -5.05 -7.72
C ALA A 31 -5.98 -4.69 -6.34
N VAL A 32 -4.71 -5.02 -6.09
CA VAL A 32 -3.99 -4.67 -4.86
C VAL A 32 -3.61 -3.19 -4.90
N LYS A 33 -3.02 -2.74 -6.00
CA LYS A 33 -2.65 -1.33 -6.19
C LYS A 33 -3.86 -0.42 -6.16
N ASP A 34 -4.90 -0.73 -6.94
CA ASP A 34 -6.12 0.09 -7.02
C ASP A 34 -6.76 0.28 -5.63
N ARG A 35 -6.83 -0.80 -4.83
CA ARG A 35 -7.38 -0.73 -3.48
C ARG A 35 -6.48 0.10 -2.55
N ALA A 36 -5.17 -0.10 -2.62
CA ALA A 36 -4.21 0.66 -1.83
C ALA A 36 -4.31 2.16 -2.12
N ASP A 37 -4.24 2.54 -3.40
CA ASP A 37 -4.33 3.93 -3.84
C ASP A 37 -5.66 4.57 -3.42
N TYR A 38 -6.77 3.83 -3.55
CA TYR A 38 -8.09 4.32 -3.17
C TYR A 38 -8.15 4.76 -1.71
N PHE A 39 -7.60 3.96 -0.79
CA PHE A 39 -7.55 4.30 0.63
C PHE A 39 -6.44 5.30 0.96
N ALA A 40 -5.33 5.27 0.23
CA ALA A 40 -4.22 6.19 0.40
C ALA A 40 -4.61 7.64 0.10
N GLU A 41 -5.48 7.89 -0.88
CA GLU A 41 -6.01 9.24 -1.15
C GLU A 41 -6.66 9.89 0.09
N MET A 42 -7.24 9.09 0.99
CA MET A 42 -7.87 9.61 2.21
C MET A 42 -6.87 9.97 3.31
N LEU A 43 -5.58 9.62 3.18
CA LEU A 43 -4.54 10.03 4.14
C LEU A 43 -4.41 11.55 4.22
N GLU A 44 -4.57 12.24 3.08
CA GLU A 44 -4.55 13.71 3.00
C GLU A 44 -5.83 14.35 3.57
N ASP A 45 -6.92 13.57 3.67
CA ASP A 45 -8.23 14.03 4.16
C ASP A 45 -8.46 13.72 5.65
N GLY A 46 -7.45 13.20 6.35
CA GLY A 46 -7.49 12.95 7.79
C GLY A 46 -7.56 11.47 8.19
N MET A 47 -7.55 10.53 7.24
CA MET A 47 -7.34 9.11 7.54
C MET A 47 -5.95 8.92 8.15
N THR A 48 -5.86 8.25 9.29
CA THR A 48 -4.56 7.92 9.87
C THR A 48 -3.85 6.83 9.06
N PHE A 49 -2.52 6.79 9.12
CA PHE A 49 -1.74 5.74 8.45
C PHE A 49 -2.18 4.32 8.83
N LEU A 50 -2.35 4.06 10.13
CA LEU A 50 -2.81 2.76 10.63
C LEU A 50 -4.27 2.48 10.20
N GLY A 51 -5.14 3.49 10.25
CA GLY A 51 -6.52 3.36 9.77
C GLY A 51 -6.60 3.05 8.28
N CYS A 52 -5.71 3.63 7.47
CA CYS A 52 -5.60 3.31 6.03
C CYS A 52 -5.18 1.85 5.81
N LEU A 53 -4.12 1.38 6.49
CA LEU A 53 -3.72 -0.03 6.46
C LEU A 53 -4.86 -0.95 6.88
N ASP A 54 -5.54 -0.64 7.99
CA ASP A 54 -6.69 -1.41 8.46
C ASP A 54 -7.80 -1.45 7.40
N CYS A 55 -8.12 -0.33 6.75
CA CYS A 55 -9.13 -0.29 5.68
C CYS A 55 -8.72 -1.13 4.45
N ILE A 56 -7.46 -1.05 4.03
CA ILE A 56 -6.91 -1.82 2.90
C ILE A 56 -7.06 -3.33 3.17
N PHE A 57 -6.71 -3.77 4.38
CA PHE A 57 -6.73 -5.19 4.74
C PHE A 57 -8.03 -5.67 5.40
N SER A 58 -9.02 -4.81 5.63
CA SER A 58 -10.29 -5.23 6.20
C SER A 58 -11.16 -5.96 5.18
N ASN A 59 -11.77 -7.08 5.60
CA ASN A 59 -12.74 -7.81 4.80
C ASN A 59 -14.14 -7.16 4.85
N GLU A 60 -14.43 -6.45 5.93
CA GLU A 60 -15.69 -5.77 6.19
C GLU A 60 -15.44 -4.30 6.45
N LYS A 61 -16.46 -3.46 6.27
CA LYS A 61 -16.34 -2.02 6.54
C LYS A 61 -16.20 -1.81 8.06
N PRO A 62 -15.16 -1.12 8.55
CA PRO A 62 -15.09 -0.72 9.96
C PRO A 62 -16.32 0.10 10.39
N ASP A 63 -16.74 -0.05 11.65
CA ASP A 63 -17.92 0.66 12.18
C ASP A 63 -17.70 2.18 12.20
N ASP A 64 -16.49 2.59 12.53
CA ASP A 64 -16.01 3.97 12.63
C ASP A 64 -15.36 4.49 11.34
N TYR A 65 -15.48 3.77 10.22
CA TYR A 65 -14.85 4.13 8.95
C TYR A 65 -15.01 5.61 8.56
N TYR A 66 -16.22 6.17 8.72
CA TYR A 66 -16.53 7.55 8.36
C TYR A 66 -15.99 8.61 9.32
N TRP A 67 -15.28 8.23 10.38
CA TRP A 67 -14.59 9.20 11.25
C TRP A 67 -13.35 9.79 10.57
N GLY A 68 -12.72 9.05 9.66
CA GLY A 68 -11.53 9.49 8.93
C GLY A 68 -11.63 9.35 7.40
N ALA A 69 -12.70 8.73 6.87
CA ALA A 69 -12.87 8.54 5.43
C ALA A 69 -13.60 9.71 4.77
N SER A 70 -13.05 10.19 3.65
CA SER A 70 -13.70 11.14 2.74
C SER A 70 -14.42 10.46 1.56
N LYS A 71 -14.24 9.15 1.38
CA LYS A 71 -14.79 8.35 0.27
C LYS A 71 -15.60 7.15 0.78
N ASP A 72 -16.49 6.64 -0.05
CA ASP A 72 -17.31 5.46 0.27
C ASP A 72 -16.48 4.19 0.53
N TRP A 73 -17.04 3.23 1.25
CA TRP A 73 -16.37 1.95 1.45
C TRP A 73 -16.38 1.10 0.17
N ILE A 74 -15.21 0.57 -0.21
CA ILE A 74 -15.09 -0.45 -1.26
C ILE A 74 -14.75 -1.83 -0.66
N PRO A 75 -15.39 -2.93 -1.09
CA PRO A 75 -15.11 -4.27 -0.58
C PRO A 75 -13.77 -4.82 -1.10
N LYS A 76 -13.13 -5.68 -0.31
CA LYS A 76 -11.89 -6.36 -0.72
C LYS A 76 -12.20 -7.39 -1.81
N SER A 77 -11.45 -7.35 -2.91
CA SER A 77 -11.63 -8.28 -4.03
C SER A 77 -11.03 -9.66 -3.74
N LYS A 78 -11.46 -10.68 -4.50
CA LYS A 78 -10.88 -12.03 -4.43
C LYS A 78 -9.40 -12.03 -4.81
N GLU A 79 -9.02 -11.28 -5.84
CA GLU A 79 -7.63 -11.14 -6.28
C GLU A 79 -6.73 -10.57 -5.17
N PHE A 80 -7.24 -9.59 -4.41
CA PHE A 80 -6.53 -9.07 -3.25
C PHE A 80 -6.37 -10.14 -2.18
N GLN A 81 -7.45 -10.86 -1.84
CA GLN A 81 -7.42 -11.93 -0.83
C GLN A 81 -6.42 -13.05 -1.21
N GLU A 82 -6.37 -13.42 -2.48
CA GLU A 82 -5.42 -14.43 -2.98
C GLU A 82 -3.97 -13.94 -2.88
N TRP A 83 -3.68 -12.69 -3.22
CA TRP A 83 -2.35 -12.09 -3.05
C TRP A 83 -1.94 -11.99 -1.57
N GLU A 84 -2.86 -11.60 -0.70
CA GLU A 84 -2.64 -11.51 0.75
C GLU A 84 -2.37 -12.89 1.36
N SER A 85 -3.09 -13.92 0.91
CA SER A 85 -2.94 -15.30 1.43
C SER A 85 -1.53 -15.87 1.25
N GLN A 86 -0.79 -15.36 0.26
CA GLN A 86 0.59 -15.74 -0.08
C GLN A 86 1.61 -14.99 0.78
N GLY A 87 1.41 -15.01 2.10
CA GLY A 87 2.24 -14.33 3.10
C GLY A 87 1.57 -13.07 3.67
N PRO A 88 0.58 -13.22 4.56
CA PRO A 88 -0.19 -12.08 5.08
C PRO A 88 0.65 -11.03 5.80
N LEU A 89 1.59 -11.47 6.65
CA LEU A 89 2.49 -10.56 7.38
C LEU A 89 3.42 -9.78 6.43
N LEU A 90 3.94 -10.44 5.40
CA LEU A 90 4.77 -9.77 4.39
C LEU A 90 3.93 -8.80 3.55
N SER A 91 2.68 -9.15 3.25
CA SER A 91 1.75 -8.27 2.53
C SER A 91 1.52 -6.95 3.26
N GLN A 92 1.27 -7.01 4.57
CA GLN A 92 1.07 -5.81 5.40
C GLN A 92 2.34 -4.96 5.46
N ASN A 93 3.51 -5.59 5.65
CA ASN A 93 4.78 -4.87 5.71
C ASN A 93 5.14 -4.21 4.37
N GLU A 94 4.95 -4.91 3.26
CA GLU A 94 5.20 -4.35 1.92
C GLU A 94 4.26 -3.18 1.64
N MET A 95 2.98 -3.31 1.99
CA MET A 95 2.01 -2.23 1.85
C MET A 95 2.36 -1.01 2.71
N ALA A 96 2.87 -1.23 3.93
CA ALA A 96 3.33 -0.14 4.78
C ALA A 96 4.49 0.63 4.14
N VAL A 97 5.45 -0.07 3.54
CA VAL A 97 6.56 0.57 2.79
C VAL A 97 6.00 1.38 1.61
N TYR A 98 5.10 0.78 0.81
CA TYR A 98 4.49 1.44 -0.33
C TYR A 98 3.77 2.74 0.03
N LEU A 99 3.00 2.74 1.12
CA LEU A 99 2.23 3.92 1.55
C LEU A 99 3.12 5.03 2.14
N LEU A 100 4.22 4.67 2.80
CA LEU A 100 5.14 5.65 3.41
C LEU A 100 6.06 6.30 2.37
N TYR A 101 6.46 5.50 1.39
CA TYR A 101 7.38 5.88 0.34
C TYR A 101 6.63 5.68 -0.97
N ASP A 102 5.72 6.62 -1.23
CA ASP A 102 5.08 6.80 -2.52
C ASP A 102 6.14 6.66 -3.64
N ASN A 103 5.76 6.29 -4.86
CA ASN A 103 6.73 6.16 -5.95
C ASN A 103 7.44 7.52 -6.19
N TRP A 104 8.57 7.78 -5.50
CA TRP A 104 9.41 8.98 -5.56
C TRP A 104 10.09 9.16 -6.95
N GLU A 105 9.55 8.52 -7.98
CA GLU A 105 9.75 8.84 -9.39
C GLU A 105 8.42 9.47 -9.90
N GLU A 106 8.27 10.79 -9.71
CA GLU A 106 7.36 11.75 -10.42
C GLU A 106 6.76 12.89 -9.55
N LYS A 107 7.49 13.38 -8.54
CA LYS A 107 7.51 14.84 -8.31
C LYS A 107 8.88 15.35 -8.74
N GLY A 108 9.09 15.34 -10.06
CA GLY A 108 10.16 16.12 -10.66
C GLY A 108 10.00 17.56 -10.24
N ASP A 109 11.12 18.21 -9.96
CA ASP A 109 11.20 19.64 -9.70
C ASP A 109 10.33 20.40 -10.73
N GLU A 110 9.18 20.93 -10.29
CA GLU A 110 8.49 22.00 -11.03
C GLU A 110 9.28 23.28 -10.75
N ASP A 111 10.09 23.67 -11.75
CA ASP A 111 10.80 24.96 -11.85
C ASP A 111 9.84 26.16 -11.75
#